data_AF-S2F9X6-F1
#
_entry.id   AF-S2F9X6-F1
#
_cell.length_a   1.000
_cell.length_b   1.000
_cell.length_c   1.000
_cell.angle_alpha   90.00
_cell.angle_beta   90.00
_cell.angle_gamma   90.00
#
_symmetry.space_group_name_H-M   'P 1'
#
loop_
_entity.id
_entity.type
_entity.pdbx_description
1 polymer ?
#
loop_
_entity_poly.entity_id
_entity_poly.type
_entity_poly.pdbx_seq_one_letter_code
_entity_poly.pdbx_strand_id
1 'polypeptide(L)'
;MTDLIFTHISVRIPGPEHHFLINPYGLMFDEITASNLVKIDLDGNAVEPSPYPVNPAGFVIHSAIHGAREDAQCVLHTHTKSGCAMAALKCGLLPVNQISMEFYNRVAYHDYEGVALDMSE
;
A
#
# COMPACT_ATOMS: atom_id res chain seq x y z
N MET A 1 0.11 15.49 5.64
CA MET A 1 0.10 14.17 6.32
C MET A 1 0.14 13.04 5.30
N THR A 2 0.05 13.34 4.00
CA THR A 2 0.37 12.47 2.86
C THR A 2 1.67 12.95 2.22
N ASP A 3 2.43 12.02 1.63
CA ASP A 3 3.61 12.33 0.81
C ASP A 3 3.18 12.66 -0.62
N LEU A 4 2.38 13.73 -0.70
CA LEU A 4 1.76 14.24 -1.92
C LEU A 4 1.01 13.13 -2.69
N ILE A 5 1.55 12.71 -3.83
CA ILE A 5 0.96 11.77 -4.78
C ILE A 5 1.60 10.37 -4.77
N PHE A 6 2.53 10.11 -3.84
CA PHE A 6 3.38 8.90 -3.88
C PHE A 6 2.90 7.74 -3.00
N THR A 7 1.99 7.97 -2.06
CA THR A 7 1.43 6.89 -1.22
C THR A 7 0.24 6.22 -1.88
N HIS A 8 -0.10 5.01 -1.42
CA HIS A 8 -1.14 4.22 -2.04
C HIS A 8 -1.92 3.35 -1.05
N ILE A 9 -3.20 3.18 -1.36
CA ILE A 9 -4.14 2.31 -0.65
C ILE A 9 -4.84 1.45 -1.68
N SER A 10 -4.91 0.14 -1.41
CA SER A 10 -5.67 -0.77 -2.24
C SER A 10 -6.69 -1.57 -1.45
N VAL A 11 -7.82 -1.90 -2.06
CA VAL A 11 -8.84 -2.78 -1.50
C VAL A 11 -9.23 -3.86 -2.51
N ARG A 12 -9.36 -5.10 -2.05
CA ARG A 12 -9.84 -6.22 -2.84
C ARG A 12 -11.32 -6.04 -3.16
N ILE A 13 -11.69 -6.32 -4.41
CA ILE A 13 -13.09 -6.36 -4.83
C ILE A 13 -13.65 -7.75 -4.52
N PRO A 14 -14.80 -7.85 -3.82
CA PRO A 14 -15.46 -9.13 -3.63
C PRO A 14 -15.86 -9.75 -4.96
N GLY A 15 -15.46 -10.99 -5.20
CA GLY A 15 -15.73 -11.71 -6.44
C GLY A 15 -14.78 -12.90 -6.63
N PRO A 16 -15.00 -13.71 -7.67
CA PRO A 16 -14.09 -14.79 -8.05
C PRO A 16 -12.77 -14.26 -8.64
N GLU A 17 -12.73 -13.03 -9.14
CA GLU A 17 -11.53 -12.44 -9.70
C GLU A 17 -10.61 -11.85 -8.61
N HIS A 18 -9.30 -11.91 -8.84
CA HIS A 18 -8.31 -11.23 -8.01
C HIS A 18 -8.15 -9.78 -8.49
N HIS A 19 -9.23 -8.99 -8.33
CA HIS A 19 -9.26 -7.58 -8.68
C HIS A 19 -9.19 -6.68 -7.44
N PHE A 20 -8.59 -5.51 -7.63
CA PHE A 20 -8.38 -4.52 -6.57
C PHE A 20 -8.74 -3.13 -7.08
N LEU A 21 -9.15 -2.24 -6.16
CA LEU A 21 -9.19 -0.81 -6.40
C LEU A 21 -7.94 -0.18 -5.80
N ILE A 22 -7.33 0.77 -6.50
CA ILE A 22 -6.21 1.59 -6.02
C ILE A 22 -6.45 3.07 -6.37
N ASN A 23 -5.84 3.97 -5.61
CA ASN A 23 -5.89 5.39 -5.94
C ASN A 23 -5.18 5.70 -7.28
N PRO A 24 -5.72 6.63 -8.09
CA PRO A 24 -5.10 7.06 -9.33
C PRO A 24 -3.77 7.76 -9.08
N TYR A 25 -2.76 7.47 -9.90
CA TYR A 25 -1.48 8.17 -9.82
C TYR A 25 -1.58 9.57 -10.41
N GLY A 26 -1.02 10.55 -9.70
CA GLY A 26 -1.05 11.97 -10.07
C GLY A 26 -2.14 12.79 -9.37
N LEU A 27 -3.04 12.16 -8.60
CA LEU A 27 -3.98 12.87 -7.73
C LEU A 27 -3.50 12.92 -6.29
N MET A 28 -3.82 14.01 -5.61
CA MET A 28 -3.75 14.11 -4.16
C MET A 28 -4.87 13.28 -3.52
N PHE A 29 -4.67 12.87 -2.27
CA PHE A 29 -5.65 12.02 -1.58
C PHE A 29 -7.02 12.70 -1.36
N ASP A 30 -7.07 14.03 -1.28
CA ASP A 30 -8.30 14.81 -1.16
C ASP A 30 -9.06 14.97 -2.49
N GLU A 31 -8.44 14.60 -3.61
CA GLU A 31 -9.07 14.56 -4.94
C GLU A 31 -9.64 13.17 -5.25
N ILE A 32 -9.37 12.16 -4.42
CA ILE A 32 -9.86 10.80 -4.62
C ILE A 32 -11.36 10.74 -4.37
N THR A 33 -12.08 10.10 -5.28
CA THR A 33 -13.51 9.81 -5.19
C THR A 33 -13.76 8.36 -5.53
N ALA A 34 -14.93 7.83 -5.17
CA ALA A 34 -15.30 6.46 -5.55
C ALA A 34 -15.20 6.22 -7.07
N SER A 35 -15.53 7.23 -7.88
CA SER A 35 -15.59 7.12 -9.34
C SER A 35 -14.24 7.26 -10.05
N ASN A 36 -13.18 7.70 -9.36
CA ASN A 36 -11.85 7.85 -9.98
C ASN A 36 -10.82 6.82 -9.50
N LEU A 37 -11.22 5.88 -8.65
CA LEU A 37 -10.40 4.72 -8.33
C LEU A 37 -10.16 3.88 -9.57
N VAL A 38 -8.96 3.31 -9.66
CA VAL A 38 -8.56 2.45 -10.78
C VAL A 38 -8.72 1.00 -10.37
N LYS A 39 -9.45 0.23 -11.18
CA LYS A 39 -9.58 -1.22 -10.99
C LYS A 39 -8.45 -1.95 -11.70
N ILE A 40 -7.73 -2.79 -10.97
CA ILE A 40 -6.55 -3.52 -11.45
C ILE A 40 -6.62 -5.02 -11.15
N ASP A 41 -5.89 -5.82 -11.92
CA ASP A 41 -5.63 -7.24 -11.62
C ASP A 41 -4.43 -7.44 -10.68
N LEU A 42 -4.06 -8.71 -10.44
CA LEU A 42 -2.92 -9.09 -9.58
C LEU A 42 -1.55 -8.78 -10.22
N ASP A 43 -1.52 -8.48 -11.51
CA ASP A 43 -0.31 -8.07 -12.24
C ASP A 43 -0.22 -6.53 -12.37
N GLY A 44 -1.23 -5.80 -11.90
CA GLY A 44 -1.24 -4.33 -11.81
C GLY A 44 -1.78 -3.67 -13.06
N ASN A 45 -2.31 -4.46 -13.99
CA ASN A 45 -2.90 -3.96 -15.21
C ASN A 45 -4.30 -3.43 -14.91
N ALA A 46 -4.64 -2.28 -15.48
CA ALA A 46 -6.00 -1.78 -15.43
C ALA A 46 -6.94 -2.74 -16.18
N VAL A 47 -7.98 -3.20 -15.51
CA VAL A 47 -8.97 -4.14 -16.08
C VAL A 47 -10.23 -3.43 -16.60
N GLU A 48 -10.33 -2.12 -16.37
CA GLU A 48 -11.34 -1.24 -16.95
C GLU A 48 -10.68 0.02 -17.52
N PRO A 49 -11.30 0.68 -18.52
CA PRO A 49 -10.83 1.97 -19.00
C PRO A 49 -10.80 3.01 -17.88
N SER A 50 -9.63 3.59 -17.66
CA SER A 50 -9.41 4.69 -16.70
C SER A 50 -8.62 5.80 -17.39
N PRO A 51 -8.94 7.09 -17.18
CA PRO A 51 -8.12 8.18 -17.65
C PRO A 51 -6.85 8.38 -16.80
N TYR A 52 -6.72 7.66 -15.69
CA TYR A 52 -5.62 7.79 -14.74
C TYR A 52 -4.66 6.61 -14.82
N PRO A 53 -3.34 6.86 -14.78
CA PRO A 53 -2.35 5.80 -14.65
C PRO A 53 -2.34 5.20 -13.24
N VAL A 54 -1.76 4.00 -13.13
CA VAL A 54 -1.44 3.34 -11.85
C VAL A 54 0.04 3.56 -11.58
N ASN A 55 0.42 3.80 -10.32
CA ASN A 55 1.82 3.89 -9.93
C ASN A 55 2.43 2.47 -9.90
N PRO A 56 3.40 2.13 -10.77
CA PRO A 56 3.97 0.78 -10.80
C PRO A 56 4.60 0.38 -9.47
N ALA A 57 5.31 1.31 -8.82
CA ALA A 57 5.98 1.02 -7.55
C ALA A 57 4.99 0.79 -6.41
N GLY A 58 3.86 1.50 -6.45
CA GLY A 58 2.81 1.30 -5.45
C GLY A 58 2.08 -0.02 -5.59
N PHE A 59 2.18 -0.64 -6.76
CA PHE A 59 1.53 -1.91 -7.00
C PHE A 59 2.37 -3.12 -6.54
N VAL A 60 3.69 -3.11 -6.74
CA VAL A 60 4.59 -4.24 -6.40
C VAL A 60 4.32 -4.76 -4.98
N ILE A 61 4.33 -3.86 -3.99
CA ILE A 61 4.12 -4.22 -2.58
C ILE A 61 2.68 -4.74 -2.35
N HIS A 62 1.70 -4.10 -2.99
CA HIS A 62 0.29 -4.44 -2.78
C HIS A 62 -0.08 -5.79 -3.40
N SER A 63 0.45 -6.09 -4.58
CA SER A 63 0.23 -7.35 -5.30
C SER A 63 0.88 -8.52 -4.58
N ALA A 64 2.10 -8.35 -4.06
CA ALA A 64 2.78 -9.36 -3.24
C ALA A 64 1.93 -9.72 -2.01
N ILE A 65 1.45 -8.71 -1.27
CA ILE A 65 0.63 -8.95 -0.07
C ILE A 65 -0.71 -9.59 -0.44
N HIS A 66 -1.44 -9.06 -1.43
CA HIS A 66 -2.73 -9.61 -1.84
C HIS A 66 -2.63 -11.01 -2.46
N GLY A 67 -1.53 -11.31 -3.15
CA GLY A 67 -1.26 -12.63 -3.71
C GLY A 67 -0.93 -13.66 -2.64
N ALA A 68 -0.19 -13.25 -1.60
CA ALA A 68 0.20 -14.13 -0.50
C ALA A 68 -0.88 -14.26 0.60
N ARG A 69 -1.79 -13.29 0.73
CA ARG A 69 -2.75 -13.18 1.84
C ARG A 69 -4.16 -12.91 1.32
N GLU A 70 -4.97 -13.97 1.19
CA GLU A 70 -6.39 -13.85 0.86
C GLU A 70 -7.19 -13.10 1.94
N ASP A 71 -6.76 -13.16 3.20
CA ASP A 71 -7.39 -12.44 4.31
C ASP A 71 -7.06 -10.94 4.34
N ALA A 72 -6.04 -10.49 3.59
CA ALA A 72 -5.72 -9.08 3.44
C ALA A 72 -6.70 -8.42 2.45
N GLN A 73 -7.84 -7.93 2.95
CA GLN A 73 -8.83 -7.25 2.11
C GLN A 73 -8.42 -5.83 1.75
N CYS A 74 -7.60 -5.19 2.58
CA CYS A 74 -7.14 -3.81 2.38
C CYS A 74 -5.68 -3.69 2.82
N VAL A 75 -4.89 -2.99 2.01
CA VAL A 75 -3.46 -2.74 2.25
C VAL A 75 -3.22 -1.24 2.13
N LEU A 76 -2.56 -0.67 3.14
CA LEU A 76 -2.23 0.75 3.21
C LEU A 76 -0.72 0.91 3.32
N HIS A 77 -0.15 1.76 2.49
CA HIS A 77 1.24 2.14 2.54
C HIS A 77 1.38 3.66 2.72
N THR A 78 2.20 4.11 3.67
CA THR A 78 2.30 5.53 4.02
C THR A 78 3.74 5.96 4.29
N HIS A 79 4.03 7.22 3.98
CA HIS A 79 5.30 7.89 4.26
C HIS A 79 5.11 9.02 5.29
N THR A 80 4.53 8.72 6.45
CA THR A 80 4.38 9.75 7.50
C THR A 80 5.75 10.08 8.10
N LYS A 81 5.98 11.34 8.48
CA LYS A 81 7.25 11.77 9.09
C LYS A 81 7.68 10.87 10.26
N SER A 82 6.75 10.57 11.17
CA SER A 82 7.02 9.70 12.32
C SER A 82 7.18 8.24 11.91
N GLY A 83 6.41 7.74 10.94
CA GLY A 83 6.54 6.38 10.43
C GLY A 83 7.90 6.12 9.81
N CYS A 84 8.36 6.98 8.89
CA CYS A 84 9.67 6.86 8.27
C CYS A 84 10.79 7.01 9.31
N ALA A 85 10.66 7.92 10.28
CA ALA A 85 11.65 8.07 11.35
C ALA A 85 11.75 6.79 12.19
N MET A 86 10.62 6.16 12.55
CA MET A 86 10.61 4.90 13.30
C MET A 86 11.17 3.73 12.49
N ALA A 87 10.83 3.62 11.20
CA ALA A 87 11.34 2.57 10.31
C ALA A 87 12.86 2.63 10.12
N ALA A 88 13.48 3.80 10.26
CA ALA A 88 14.93 3.98 10.17
C ALA A 88 15.70 3.60 11.46
N LEU A 89 15.01 3.28 12.57
CA LEU A 89 15.65 2.93 13.82
C LEU A 89 15.95 1.43 13.91
N LYS A 90 17.18 1.08 14.29
CA LYS A 90 17.58 -0.32 14.53
C LYS A 90 16.71 -1.06 15.56
N CYS A 91 16.14 -0.33 16.52
CA CYS A 91 15.30 -0.92 17.57
C CYS A 91 13.81 -1.05 17.17
N GLY A 92 13.39 -0.46 16.05
CA GLY A 92 11.99 -0.47 15.62
C GLY A 92 11.02 0.15 16.64
N LEU A 93 9.77 -0.33 16.63
CA LEU A 93 8.71 0.11 17.53
C LEU A 93 8.87 -0.52 18.93
N LEU A 94 9.12 0.33 19.93
CA LEU A 94 9.28 -0.10 21.33
C LEU A 94 7.95 -0.15 22.10
N PRO A 95 7.76 -1.12 23.01
CA PRO A 95 6.57 -1.27 23.86
C PRO A 95 6.58 -0.31 25.07
N VAL A 96 6.63 1.01 24.82
CA VAL A 96 6.80 2.03 25.86
C VAL A 96 5.51 2.75 26.26
N ASN A 97 4.41 2.53 25.55
CA ASN A 97 3.10 3.10 25.88
C ASN A 97 1.96 2.19 25.43
N GLN A 98 0.73 2.53 25.84
CA GLN A 98 -0.46 1.75 25.54
C GLN A 98 -0.68 1.55 24.03
N ILE A 99 -0.47 2.59 23.21
CA ILE A 99 -0.69 2.54 21.76
C ILE A 99 0.32 1.60 21.10
N SER A 100 1.61 1.68 21.45
CA SER A 100 2.60 0.78 20.86
C SER A 100 2.42 -0.68 21.30
N MET A 101 1.87 -0.91 22.49
CA MET A 101 1.53 -2.25 22.97
C MET A 101 0.41 -2.93 22.17
N GLU A 102 -0.49 -2.19 21.50
CA GLU A 102 -1.52 -2.78 20.63
C GLU A 102 -0.93 -3.54 19.43
N PHE A 103 0.33 -3.23 19.09
CA PHE A 103 1.11 -3.83 18.02
C PHE A 103 2.15 -4.86 18.51
N TYR A 104 2.16 -5.19 19.80
CA TYR A 104 3.12 -6.15 20.36
C TYR A 104 3.01 -7.52 19.67
N ASN A 105 4.14 -8.04 19.17
CA ASN A 105 4.22 -9.25 18.34
C ASN A 105 3.31 -9.25 17.09
N ARG A 106 2.99 -8.07 16.55
CA ARG A 106 2.14 -7.88 15.36
C ARG A 106 2.76 -6.95 14.31
N VAL A 107 4.06 -6.67 14.46
CA VAL A 107 4.85 -5.87 13.50
C VAL A 107 5.91 -6.75 12.88
N ALA A 108 5.90 -6.84 11.55
CA ALA A 108 7.00 -7.40 10.77
C ALA A 108 7.93 -6.27 10.30
N TYR A 109 9.18 -6.61 10.02
CA TYR A 109 10.18 -5.69 9.46
C TYR A 109 10.65 -6.25 8.12
N HIS A 110 10.84 -5.36 7.16
CA HIS A 110 11.41 -5.62 5.86
C HIS A 110 12.57 -4.64 5.68
N ASP A 111 13.70 -5.12 5.18
CA ASP A 111 14.87 -4.27 4.95
C ASP A 111 14.63 -3.35 3.75
N TYR A 112 15.35 -2.23 3.67
CA TYR A 112 15.20 -1.30 2.56
C TYR A 112 16.02 -1.78 1.36
N GLU A 113 15.36 -2.11 0.26
CA GLU A 113 16.00 -2.66 -0.95
C GLU A 113 16.11 -1.66 -2.11
N GLY A 114 15.56 -0.45 -1.93
CA GLY A 114 15.60 0.62 -2.92
C GLY A 114 14.20 1.15 -3.24
N VAL A 115 13.99 1.56 -4.50
CA VAL A 115 12.65 1.90 -4.98
C VAL A 115 11.99 0.60 -5.46
N ALA A 116 10.77 0.34 -4.98
CA ALA A 116 10.02 -0.90 -5.22
C ALA A 116 9.60 -1.06 -6.69
N LEU A 117 10.53 -1.38 -7.58
CA LEU A 117 10.30 -1.64 -9.01
C LEU A 117 10.63 -3.09 -9.38
N ASP A 118 11.20 -3.85 -8.44
CA ASP A 118 11.59 -5.24 -8.62
C ASP A 118 10.51 -6.14 -8.02
N MET A 119 10.02 -7.12 -8.80
CA MET A 119 9.01 -8.09 -8.35
C MET A 119 9.59 -9.20 -7.47
N SER A 120 10.91 -9.24 -7.30
CA SER A 120 11.59 -10.16 -6.38
C SER A 120 11.82 -9.59 -4.98
N GLU A 121 11.47 -8.32 -4.76
CA GLU A 121 11.30 -7.73 -3.43
C GLU A 121 10.17 -8.42 -2.65
#